data_AF-A0A0M7BAL2-F1
#
_entry.id   AF-A0A0M7BAL2-F1
#
_cell.length_a   1.000
_cell.length_b   1.000
_cell.length_c   1.000
_cell.angle_alpha   90.00
_cell.angle_beta   90.00
_cell.angle_gamma   90.00
#
_symmetry.space_group_name_H-M   'P 1'
#
loop_
_entity.id
_entity.type
_entity.pdbx_description
1 polymer ?
#
loop_
_entity_poly.entity_id
_entity_poly.type
_entity_poly.pdbx_seq_one_letter_code
_entity_poly.pdbx_strand_id
1 'polypeptide(L)' 'MPRPRQTKSETVRSLLARPQGANLEAICKATGWQPHSARAALSGFRKTGYTIERETPQGRKAGGSIYRITAMPGATE' A
#
# COMPACT_ATOMS: atom_id res chain seq x y z
N MET A 1 21.68 10.27 1.47
CA MET A 1 20.24 9.98 1.69
C MET A 1 19.47 10.45 0.46
N PRO A 2 18.98 9.59 -0.45
CA PRO A 2 18.16 10.07 -1.57
C PRO A 2 16.87 10.69 -1.00
N ARG A 3 16.67 11.99 -1.27
CA ARG A 3 15.46 12.72 -0.86
C ARG A 3 14.25 12.01 -1.47
N PRO A 4 13.20 11.67 -0.68
CA PRO A 4 12.02 11.04 -1.25
C PRO A 4 11.38 12.04 -2.20
N ARG A 5 11.60 11.81 -3.49
CA ARG A 5 10.89 12.47 -4.58
C ARG A 5 9.41 12.26 -4.29
N GLN A 6 8.66 13.35 -4.11
CA GLN A 6 7.19 13.32 -4.01
C GLN A 6 6.66 12.61 -5.26
N THR A 7 6.50 11.31 -5.13
CA THR A 7 6.11 10.40 -6.19
C THR A 7 4.71 9.95 -5.85
N LYS A 8 3.94 9.54 -6.86
CA LYS A 8 2.59 9.00 -6.66
C LYS A 8 2.56 7.89 -5.57
N SER A 9 3.70 7.24 -5.34
CA SER A 9 4.00 6.34 -4.22
C SER A 9 3.82 6.96 -2.83
N GLU A 10 4.25 8.20 -2.57
CA GLU A 10 4.03 8.86 -1.26
C GLU A 10 2.54 9.12 -1.00
N THR A 11 1.79 9.55 -2.00
CA THR A 11 0.33 9.71 -1.87
C THR A 11 -0.34 8.38 -1.52
N VAL A 12 0.08 7.30 -2.17
CA VAL A 12 -0.39 5.93 -1.86
C VAL A 12 0.04 5.49 -0.47
N ARG A 13 1.27 5.81 -0.06
CA ARG A 13 1.76 5.53 1.29
C ARG A 13 0.91 6.23 2.34
N SER A 14 0.64 7.53 2.18
CA SER A 14 -0.24 8.26 3.10
C SER A 14 -1.67 7.71 3.10
N LEU A 15 -2.16 7.23 1.96
CA LEU A 15 -3.45 6.53 1.86
C LEU A 15 -3.47 5.19 2.61
N LEU A 16 -2.41 4.38 2.47
CA LEU A 16 -2.26 3.07 3.10
C LEU A 16 -1.89 3.15 4.59
N ALA A 17 -1.25 4.25 5.02
CA ALA A 17 -0.94 4.54 6.41
C ALA A 17 -2.17 4.98 7.22
N ARG A 18 -3.32 5.22 6.56
CA ARG A 18 -4.57 5.48 7.27
C ARG A 18 -5.05 4.22 7.98
N PRO A 19 -5.69 4.34 9.16
CA PRO A 19 -6.20 3.20 9.91
C PRO A 19 -7.26 2.40 9.15
N GLN A 20 -7.94 3.02 8.18
CA GLN A 20 -8.90 2.35 7.30
C GLN A 20 -8.26 1.43 6.24
N GLY A 21 -6.95 1.58 5.97
CA GLY A 21 -6.28 0.92 4.84
C GLY A 21 -6.80 1.41 3.47
N ALA A 22 -6.28 0.84 2.40
CA ALA A 22 -6.77 1.05 1.04
C ALA A 22 -6.79 -0.26 0.27
N ASN A 23 -7.87 -0.52 -0.48
CA ASN A 23 -7.91 -1.65 -1.40
C ASN A 23 -7.22 -1.30 -2.73
N LEU A 24 -6.95 -2.31 -3.56
CA LEU A 24 -6.34 -2.10 -4.88
C LEU A 24 -7.13 -1.09 -5.72
N GLU A 25 -8.47 -1.15 -5.72
CA GLU A 25 -9.30 -0.22 -6.49
C GLU A 25 -9.19 1.23 -6.01
N ALA A 26 -9.08 1.47 -4.71
CA ALA A 26 -8.93 2.80 -4.12
C ALA A 26 -7.55 3.37 -4.45
N ILE A 27 -6.51 2.53 -4.40
CA ILE A 27 -5.17 2.91 -4.84
C ILE A 27 -5.20 3.25 -6.33
N CYS A 28 -5.78 2.37 -7.16
CA CYS A 28 -5.96 2.58 -8.60
C CYS A 28 -6.75 3.86 -8.90
N LYS A 29 -7.82 4.14 -8.17
CA LYS A 29 -8.66 5.33 -8.36
C LYS A 29 -7.97 6.61 -7.92
N ALA A 30 -7.21 6.57 -6.83
CA ALA A 30 -6.46 7.73 -6.33
C ALA A 30 -5.22 8.05 -7.17
N THR A 31 -4.60 7.04 -7.81
CA THR A 31 -3.35 7.23 -8.58
C THR A 31 -3.52 7.17 -10.10
N GLY A 32 -4.65 6.63 -10.57
CA GLY A 32 -4.83 6.21 -11.97
C GLY A 32 -4.04 4.95 -12.34
N TRP A 33 -3.49 4.21 -11.37
CA TRP A 33 -2.73 2.99 -11.67
C TRP A 33 -3.63 1.82 -12.02
N GLN A 34 -3.12 0.92 -12.85
CA GLN A 34 -3.75 -0.38 -13.08
C GLN A 34 -3.49 -1.34 -11.90
N PRO A 35 -4.32 -2.39 -11.72
CA PRO A 35 -4.21 -3.31 -10.59
C PRO A 35 -2.83 -3.96 -10.46
N HIS A 36 -2.17 -4.26 -11.60
CA HIS A 36 -0.84 -4.84 -11.62
C HIS A 36 0.24 -3.84 -11.15
N SER A 37 0.13 -2.56 -11.51
CA SER A 37 1.04 -1.50 -11.07
C SER A 37 0.89 -1.19 -9.59
N ALA A 38 -0.34 -1.18 -9.07
CA ALA A 38 -0.58 -1.04 -7.64
C ALA A 38 0.01 -2.23 -6.85
N ARG A 39 -0.11 -3.46 -7.35
CA ARG A 39 0.59 -4.62 -6.76
C ARG A 39 2.12 -4.50 -6.81
N ALA A 40 2.68 -4.00 -7.90
CA ALA A 40 4.11 -3.75 -8.00
C ALA A 40 4.58 -2.70 -6.98
N ALA A 41 3.81 -1.61 -6.79
CA ALA A 41 4.08 -0.60 -5.77
C ALA A 41 4.02 -1.18 -4.35
N LEU A 42 3.01 -2.00 -4.03
CA LEU A 42 2.89 -2.71 -2.75
C LEU A 42 4.11 -3.61 -2.48
N SER A 43 4.58 -4.34 -3.49
CA SER A 43 5.80 -5.15 -3.38
C SER A 43 7.05 -4.27 -3.17
N GLY A 44 7.12 -3.12 -3.85
CA GLY A 44 8.19 -2.12 -3.65
C GLY A 44 8.20 -1.53 -2.24
N PHE A 45 7.03 -1.26 -1.65
CA PHE A 45 6.91 -0.84 -0.26
C PHE A 45 7.41 -1.92 0.71
N ARG A 46 7.03 -3.18 0.47
CA ARG A 46 7.53 -4.29 1.29
C ARG A 46 9.06 -4.43 1.23
N LYS A 47 9.66 -4.22 0.05
CA LYS A 47 11.12 -4.21 -0.13
C LYS A 47 11.83 -3.01 0.50
N THR A 48 11.16 -1.87 0.60
CA THR A 48 11.69 -0.69 1.29
C THR A 48 11.52 -0.77 2.81
N GLY A 49 10.94 -1.87 3.31
CA GLY A 49 10.78 -2.22 4.73
C GLY A 49 9.46 -1.78 5.35
N TYR A 50 8.46 -1.39 4.55
CA TYR A 50 7.10 -1.21 5.05
C TYR A 50 6.44 -2.55 5.28
N THR A 51 5.86 -2.75 6.46
CA THR A 51 4.98 -3.90 6.71
C THR A 51 3.59 -3.56 6.20
N ILE A 52 3.17 -4.25 5.14
CA ILE A 52 1.82 -4.14 4.58
C ILE A 52 1.04 -5.39 4.98
N GLU A 53 0.04 -5.20 5.82
CA GLU A 53 -0.95 -6.21 6.15
C GLU A 53 -2.02 -6.25 5.05
N ARG A 54 -2.38 -7.47 4.66
CA ARG A 54 -3.46 -7.71 3.70
C ARG A 54 -4.64 -8.31 4.42
N GLU A 55 -5.62 -7.47 4.76
CA GLU A 55 -6.88 -7.95 5.29
C GLU A 55 -7.75 -8.42 4.13
N THR A 56 -8.07 -9.72 4.13
CA THR A 56 -9.07 -10.26 3.23
C THR A 56 -10.33 -10.47 4.07
N PRO A 57 -11.40 -9.68 3.91
CA PRO A 57 -12.61 -9.89 4.68
C PRO A 57 -13.08 -11.33 4.46
N GLN A 58 -13.13 -12.08 5.56
CA GLN A 58 -13.40 -13.52 5.59
C GLN A 58 -14.79 -13.76 4.97
N GLY A 59 -14.82 -14.24 3.72
CA GLY A 59 -16.06 -14.53 3.01
C GLY A 59 -16.08 -14.17 1.52
N ARG A 60 -15.17 -13.32 1.02
CA ARG A 60 -15.06 -13.04 -0.43
C ARG A 60 -13.71 -13.47 -1.00
N LYS A 61 -13.66 -14.69 -1.55
CA LYS A 61 -12.66 -15.05 -2.56
C LYS A 61 -12.87 -14.09 -3.75
N ALA A 62 -11.85 -13.33 -4.13
CA ALA A 62 -11.79 -12.48 -5.33
C ALA A 62 -12.31 -11.02 -5.30
N GLY A 63 -12.76 -10.46 -4.18
CA GLY A 63 -13.53 -9.20 -4.22
C GLY A 63 -12.87 -7.87 -3.82
N GLY A 64 -11.78 -7.86 -3.05
CA GLY A 64 -11.22 -6.57 -2.58
C GLY A 64 -10.40 -6.72 -1.31
N SER A 65 -9.16 -7.20 -1.45
CA SER A 65 -8.19 -7.17 -0.35
C SER A 65 -7.90 -5.73 0.04
N ILE A 66 -8.02 -5.44 1.33
CA ILE A 66 -7.63 -4.16 1.91
C ILE A 66 -6.16 -4.28 2.33
N TYR A 67 -5.36 -3.31 1.91
CA TYR A 67 -3.95 -3.22 2.27
C TYR A 67 -3.79 -2.11 3.31
N ARG A 68 -3.06 -2.38 4.38
CA ARG A 68 -2.77 -1.40 5.43
C ARG A 68 -1.29 -1.42 5.76
N ILE A 69 -0.67 -0.25 5.89
CA ILE A 69 0.69 -0.17 6.44
C ILE A 69 0.57 -0.25 7.96
N THR A 70 1.12 -1.30 8.55
CA THR A 70 1.12 -1.51 10.01
C THR A 70 2.48 -1.25 10.66
N ALA A 71 3.57 -1.28 9.87
CA ALA A 71 4.87 -0.83 10.33
C ALA A 71 5.57 0.02 9.27
N MET A 72 6.19 1.10 9.73
CA MET A 72 7.07 1.91 8.91
C MET A 72 8.50 1.30 8.93
N PRO A 73 9.23 1.33 7.79
CA PRO A 73 10.63 0.97 7.75
C PRO A 73 11.41 1.96 8.60
N GLY A 74 11.81 1.53 9.78
CA GLY A 74 12.49 2.37 10.75
C GLY A 74 12.23 1.99 12.20
N ALA A 75 11.22 1.16 12.48
CA ALA A 75 10.97 0.63 13.82
C ALA A 75 11.33 -0.87 13.87
N THR A 76 12.61 -1.17 13.73
CA THR A 76 13.20 -2.44 14.17
C THR A 76 14.56 -2.04 14.72
N GLU A 77 14.57 -1.67 16.00
CA GLU A 77 15.78 -1.69 16.83
C GLU A 77 16.07 -3.14 17.25
#